data_AF-A0A7X2PVF9-F1
#
_entry.id   AF-A0A7X2PVF9-F1
#
_cell.length_a   1.000
_cell.length_b   1.000
_cell.length_c   1.000
_cell.angle_alpha   90.00
_cell.angle_beta   90.00
_cell.angle_gamma   90.00
#
_symmetry.space_group_name_H-M   'P 1'
#
loop_
_entity.id
_entity.type
_entity.pdbx_description
1 polymer ?
#
loop_
_entity_poly.entity_id
_entity_poly.type
_entity_poly.pdbx_seq_one_letter_code
_entity_poly.pdbx_strand_id
1 'polypeptide(L)'
;MRVLYFDIDGTLLDSYDQPKSALVACGFHALLVSRRFERLVCVSGWADIVQAAACRVPLEHRGESIHRMIAELFPDREWFLSHLELGTDTDHRGRLIDPSVDWYYVDDNADEFFTAAFGAEAYTAELGGRICCPHHSGVPAFRRAILGQTLKSLGSVTGLKKILWHRFRTSC
;
A
#
# COMPACT_ATOMS: atom_id res chain seq x y z
N MET A 1 -15.97 2.18 -3.75
CA MET A 1 -14.77 2.94 -3.37
C MET A 1 -13.83 2.09 -2.53
N ARG A 2 -12.74 1.65 -3.15
CA ARG A 2 -11.62 0.99 -2.48
C ARG A 2 -10.43 1.94 -2.39
N VAL A 3 -9.85 2.08 -1.21
CA VAL A 3 -8.79 3.06 -0.90
C VAL A 3 -7.53 2.37 -0.41
N LEU A 4 -6.37 2.77 -0.94
CA LEU A 4 -5.06 2.37 -0.43
C LEU A 4 -4.43 3.54 0.30
N TYR A 5 -4.17 3.39 1.59
CA TYR A 5 -3.30 4.26 2.36
C TYR A 5 -1.90 3.69 2.32
N PHE A 6 -0.91 4.49 1.91
CA PHE A 6 0.45 4.00 1.75
C PHE A 6 1.49 5.00 2.24
N ASP A 7 2.49 4.51 2.94
CA ASP A 7 3.75 5.20 3.17
C ASP A 7 4.76 4.90 2.03
N ILE A 8 5.88 5.63 1.98
CA ILE A 8 6.91 5.52 0.95
C ILE A 8 8.21 4.95 1.52
N ASP A 9 8.84 5.64 2.46
CA ASP A 9 10.17 5.31 2.99
C ASP A 9 10.12 4.03 3.82
N GLY A 10 11.01 3.07 3.56
CA GLY A 10 10.95 1.78 4.26
C GLY A 10 9.70 0.94 3.95
N THR A 11 8.70 1.50 3.25
CA THR A 11 7.46 0.85 2.83
C THR A 11 7.54 0.39 1.36
N LEU A 12 7.50 1.35 0.43
CA LEU A 12 7.61 1.13 -1.02
C LEU A 12 9.06 1.23 -1.50
N LEU A 13 9.87 2.05 -0.84
CA LEU A 13 11.30 2.17 -1.06
C LEU A 13 12.09 1.31 -0.07
N ASP A 14 13.26 0.84 -0.49
CA ASP A 14 14.24 0.19 0.37
C ASP A 14 15.16 1.20 1.07
N SER A 15 16.18 0.70 1.78
CA SER A 15 17.14 1.55 2.51
C SER A 15 18.07 2.38 1.61
N TYR A 16 18.00 2.22 0.29
CA TYR A 16 18.77 2.96 -0.71
C TYR A 16 17.87 3.87 -1.56
N ASP A 17 16.67 4.16 -1.06
CA ASP A 17 15.64 4.94 -1.74
C ASP A 17 15.26 4.37 -3.12
N GLN A 18 15.45 3.06 -3.32
CA GLN A 18 15.03 2.38 -4.54
C GLN A 18 13.69 1.67 -4.33
N PRO A 19 12.81 1.65 -5.35
CA PRO A 19 11.61 0.82 -5.32
C PRO A 19 11.95 -0.63 -4.94
N LYS A 20 11.25 -1.17 -3.94
CA LYS A 20 11.48 -2.56 -3.52
C LYS A 20 11.24 -3.51 -4.70
N SER A 21 12.31 -4.19 -5.11
CA SER A 21 12.32 -5.08 -6.28
C SER A 21 11.19 -6.12 -6.29
N ALA A 22 10.82 -6.63 -5.12
CA ALA A 22 9.75 -7.61 -5.02
C ALA A 22 8.35 -7.00 -5.27
N LEU A 23 8.12 -5.70 -4.99
CA LEU A 23 6.89 -4.99 -5.35
C LEU A 23 6.83 -4.73 -6.86
N VAL A 24 7.98 -4.38 -7.46
CA VAL A 24 8.13 -4.26 -8.91
C VAL A 24 7.80 -5.60 -9.58
N ALA A 25 8.46 -6.68 -9.16
CA ALA A 25 8.31 -8.02 -9.72
C ALA A 25 6.88 -8.58 -9.59
N CYS A 26 6.12 -8.18 -8.56
CA CYS A 26 4.74 -8.62 -8.39
C CYS A 26 3.72 -7.80 -9.20
N GLY A 27 4.17 -6.78 -9.96
CA GLY A 27 3.30 -5.91 -10.74
C GLY A 27 2.36 -5.09 -9.86
N PHE A 28 2.92 -4.37 -8.87
CA PHE A 28 2.17 -3.60 -7.87
C PHE A 28 1.03 -2.76 -8.48
N HIS A 29 1.33 -1.91 -9.47
CA HIS A 29 0.32 -1.13 -10.17
C HIS A 29 -0.76 -1.99 -10.84
N ALA A 30 -0.38 -3.02 -11.60
CA ALA A 30 -1.34 -3.92 -12.25
C ALA A 30 -2.26 -4.61 -11.24
N LEU A 31 -1.73 -4.95 -10.07
CA LEU A 31 -2.52 -5.51 -8.98
C LEU A 31 -3.57 -4.51 -8.47
N LEU A 32 -3.20 -3.24 -8.23
CA LEU A 32 -4.14 -2.21 -7.79
C LEU A 32 -5.24 -1.96 -8.84
N VAL A 33 -4.87 -1.85 -10.11
CA VAL A 33 -5.84 -1.70 -11.22
C VAL A 33 -6.79 -2.88 -11.30
N SER A 34 -6.27 -4.12 -11.29
CA SER A 34 -7.11 -5.33 -11.35
C SER A 34 -8.08 -5.45 -10.18
N ARG A 35 -7.73 -4.81 -9.05
CA ARG A 35 -8.51 -4.79 -7.82
C ARG A 35 -9.39 -3.56 -7.68
N ARG A 36 -9.43 -2.69 -8.70
CA ARG A 36 -10.28 -1.50 -8.76
C ARG A 36 -10.09 -0.61 -7.55
N PHE A 37 -8.83 -0.35 -7.17
CA PHE A 37 -8.55 0.75 -6.26
C PHE A 37 -8.91 2.05 -6.95
N GLU A 38 -9.75 2.84 -6.28
CA GLU A 38 -10.29 4.10 -6.82
C GLU A 38 -9.54 5.31 -6.26
N ARG A 39 -8.87 5.17 -5.11
CA ARG A 39 -8.09 6.23 -4.45
C ARG A 39 -6.81 5.67 -3.83
N LEU A 40 -5.74 6.46 -3.92
CA LEU A 40 -4.44 6.21 -3.32
C LEU A 40 -4.10 7.41 -2.43
N VAL A 41 -4.06 7.21 -1.11
CA VAL A 41 -3.73 8.25 -0.15
C VAL A 41 -2.29 8.06 0.32
N CYS A 42 -1.40 8.94 -0.11
CA CYS A 42 -0.02 8.96 0.36
C CYS A 42 0.01 9.53 1.77
N VAL A 43 0.38 8.71 2.75
CA VAL A 43 0.47 9.08 4.16
C VAL A 43 1.92 9.14 4.66
N SER A 44 2.85 9.28 3.71
CA SER A 44 4.28 9.37 3.99
C SER A 44 4.70 10.78 4.40
N GLY A 45 5.79 10.91 5.18
CA GLY A 45 6.40 12.21 5.48
C GLY A 45 6.71 13.04 4.23
N TRP A 46 6.98 12.40 3.09
CA TRP A 46 7.11 13.07 1.79
C TRP A 46 5.86 13.84 1.36
N ALA A 47 4.66 13.37 1.72
CA ALA A 47 3.42 14.10 1.47
C ALA A 47 3.40 15.44 2.21
N ASP A 48 3.84 15.47 3.48
CA ASP A 48 3.96 16.72 4.24
C ASP A 48 5.08 17.61 3.66
N ILE A 49 6.23 17.04 3.30
CA ILE A 49 7.37 17.78 2.73
C ILE A 49 6.98 18.51 1.44
N VAL A 50 6.35 17.82 0.47
CA VAL A 50 5.98 18.47 -0.80
C VAL A 50 4.85 19.49 -0.62
N GLN A 51 4.09 19.41 0.47
CA GLN A 51 3.04 20.37 0.82
C GLN A 51 3.56 21.53 1.68
N ALA A 52 4.71 21.38 2.34
CA ALA A 52 5.29 22.39 3.21
C ALA A 52 5.62 23.68 2.45
N ALA A 53 5.18 24.82 2.98
CA ALA A 53 5.42 26.13 2.39
C ALA A 53 6.92 26.43 2.19
N ALA A 54 7.78 25.89 3.07
CA ALA A 54 9.22 26.03 2.99
C ALA A 54 9.83 25.38 1.73
N CYS A 55 9.23 24.30 1.23
CA CYS A 55 9.72 23.56 0.06
C CYS A 55 9.32 24.22 -1.27
N ARG A 56 8.35 25.15 -1.26
CA ARG A 56 7.92 25.95 -2.42
C ARG A 56 7.56 25.12 -3.67
N VAL A 57 7.08 23.89 -3.49
CA VAL A 57 6.62 23.05 -4.60
C VAL A 57 5.21 23.53 -5.01
N PRO A 58 5.01 23.97 -6.27
CA PRO A 58 3.69 24.36 -6.76
C PRO A 58 2.70 23.21 -6.65
N LEU A 59 1.43 23.50 -6.39
CA LEU A 59 0.39 22.51 -6.08
C LEU A 59 0.32 21.40 -7.14
N GLU A 60 0.37 21.80 -8.41
CA GLU A 60 0.33 20.96 -9.59
C GLU A 60 1.52 19.98 -9.70
N HIS A 61 2.64 20.28 -9.07
CA HIS A 61 3.87 19.46 -9.13
C HIS A 61 4.08 18.56 -7.90
N ARG A 62 3.23 18.67 -6.87
CA ARG A 62 3.39 17.88 -5.65
C ARG A 62 3.20 16.39 -5.91
N GLY A 63 2.13 16.02 -6.60
CA GLY A 63 1.88 14.63 -6.99
C GLY A 63 2.96 14.07 -7.91
N GLU A 64 3.47 14.89 -8.84
CA GLU A 64 4.60 14.50 -9.72
C GLU A 64 5.89 14.25 -8.93
N SER A 65 6.10 15.00 -7.85
CA SER A 65 7.27 14.82 -6.99
C SER A 65 7.21 13.48 -6.27
N ILE A 66 6.04 13.09 -5.78
CA ILE A 66 5.82 11.74 -5.24
C ILE A 66 6.01 10.68 -6.32
N HIS A 67 5.37 10.84 -7.50
CA HIS A 67 5.48 9.85 -8.59
C HIS A 67 6.93 9.58 -8.99
N ARG A 68 7.76 10.63 -9.10
CA ARG A 68 9.18 10.48 -9.50
C ARG A 68 9.97 9.55 -8.59
N MET A 69 9.63 9.48 -7.30
CA MET A 69 10.30 8.60 -6.34
C MET A 69 9.94 7.13 -6.54
N ILE A 70 8.71 6.86 -6.97
CA ILE A 70 8.13 5.52 -7.04
C ILE A 70 7.70 5.13 -8.45
N ALA A 71 8.26 5.78 -9.48
CA ALA A 71 7.80 5.68 -10.86
C ALA A 71 7.86 4.25 -11.41
N GLU A 72 8.85 3.45 -10.97
CA GLU A 72 8.97 2.04 -11.37
C GLU A 72 7.79 1.18 -10.88
N LEU A 73 7.20 1.52 -9.73
CA LEU A 73 6.02 0.84 -9.19
C LEU A 73 4.74 1.23 -9.93
N PHE A 74 4.73 2.42 -10.55
CA PHE A 74 3.59 3.04 -11.22
C PHE A 74 3.97 3.54 -12.62
N PRO A 75 4.17 2.63 -13.60
CA PRO A 75 4.57 3.01 -14.95
C PRO A 75 3.52 3.86 -15.69
N ASP A 76 2.23 3.75 -15.31
CA ASP A 76 1.18 4.66 -15.78
C ASP A 76 1.08 5.87 -14.85
N ARG A 77 1.79 6.93 -15.22
CA ARG A 77 1.82 8.19 -14.47
C ARG A 77 0.44 8.84 -14.39
N GLU A 78 -0.33 8.83 -15.48
CA GLU A 78 -1.63 9.53 -15.53
C GLU A 78 -2.65 8.82 -14.62
N TRP A 79 -2.66 7.48 -14.65
CA TRP A 79 -3.47 6.70 -13.72
C TRP A 79 -3.06 7.01 -12.27
N PHE A 80 -1.77 6.98 -11.94
CA PHE A 80 -1.32 7.26 -10.59
C PHE A 80 -1.75 8.66 -10.11
N LEU A 81 -1.47 9.70 -10.89
CA LEU A 81 -1.77 11.08 -10.52
C LEU A 81 -3.28 11.37 -10.42
N SER A 82 -4.10 10.70 -11.24
CA SER A 82 -5.57 10.84 -11.16
C SER A 82 -6.19 10.13 -9.95
N HIS A 83 -5.48 9.19 -9.33
CA HIS A 83 -5.95 8.47 -8.14
C HIS A 83 -5.27 8.95 -6.84
N LEU A 84 -4.20 9.74 -6.95
CA LEU A 84 -3.38 10.18 -5.84
C LEU A 84 -4.03 11.32 -5.06
N GLU A 85 -4.04 11.16 -3.74
CA GLU A 85 -4.26 12.20 -2.76
C GLU A 85 -3.09 12.25 -1.80
N LEU A 86 -2.71 13.46 -1.39
CA LEU A 86 -1.64 13.67 -0.41
C LEU A 86 -2.29 13.87 0.96
N GLY A 87 -1.98 12.96 1.89
CA GLY A 87 -2.33 13.11 3.29
C GLY A 87 -1.64 14.32 3.91
N THR A 88 -2.18 14.79 5.02
CA THR A 88 -1.59 15.85 5.86
C THR A 88 -1.50 15.33 7.30
N ASP A 89 -0.58 15.86 8.09
CA ASP A 89 -0.38 15.43 9.49
C ASP A 89 0.04 13.96 9.57
N THR A 90 1.12 13.62 8.85
CA THR A 90 1.56 12.24 8.72
C THR A 90 2.19 11.69 10.00
N ASP A 91 2.55 12.55 10.95
CA ASP A 91 2.86 12.15 12.35
C ASP A 91 1.67 11.47 13.04
N HIS A 92 0.45 11.68 12.54
CA HIS A 92 -0.77 11.03 12.99
C HIS A 92 -1.48 10.27 11.86
N ARG A 93 -0.72 9.81 10.85
CA ARG A 93 -1.21 9.19 9.62
C ARG A 93 -2.27 8.10 9.79
N GLY A 94 -2.24 7.32 10.88
CA GLY A 94 -3.27 6.33 11.17
C GLY A 94 -4.68 6.92 11.22
N ARG A 95 -4.84 8.19 11.65
CA ARG A 95 -6.13 8.89 11.71
C ARG A 95 -6.72 9.22 10.33
N LEU A 96 -5.91 9.19 9.27
CA LEU A 96 -6.37 9.44 7.90
C LEU A 96 -7.18 8.26 7.33
N ILE A 97 -7.06 7.08 7.94
CA ILE A 97 -7.78 5.89 7.51
C ILE A 97 -9.26 6.03 7.84
N ASP A 98 -10.11 5.96 6.82
CA ASP A 98 -11.56 5.94 6.99
C ASP A 98 -12.05 4.48 7.12
N PRO A 99 -12.46 4.02 8.31
CA PRO A 99 -12.91 2.65 8.50
C PRO A 99 -14.28 2.37 7.87
N SER A 100 -15.01 3.39 7.40
CA SER A 100 -16.34 3.23 6.78
C SER A 100 -16.28 2.81 5.31
N VAL A 101 -15.11 2.85 4.68
CA VAL A 101 -14.89 2.48 3.27
C VAL A 101 -14.10 1.17 3.15
N ASP A 102 -13.96 0.63 1.94
CA ASP A 102 -13.11 -0.55 1.71
C ASP A 102 -11.63 -0.14 1.69
N TRP A 103 -11.01 -0.09 2.87
CA TRP A 103 -9.65 0.43 3.06
C TRP A 103 -8.59 -0.69 3.13
N TYR A 104 -7.38 -0.32 2.71
CA TYR A 104 -6.15 -1.09 2.85
C TYR A 104 -5.03 -0.14 3.30
N TYR A 105 -4.12 -0.62 4.13
CA TYR A 105 -3.04 0.17 4.69
C TYR A 105 -1.69 -0.53 4.53
N VAL A 106 -0.71 0.19 4.00
CA VAL A 106 0.65 -0.31 3.76
C VAL A 106 1.64 0.68 4.34
N ASP A 107 2.31 0.28 5.40
CA ASP A 107 3.21 1.14 6.15
C ASP A 107 4.15 0.26 6.96
N ASP A 108 5.44 0.53 6.89
CA ASP A 108 6.48 -0.22 7.58
C ASP A 108 6.40 -0.02 9.11
N ASN A 109 5.81 1.09 9.56
CA ASN A 109 5.50 1.41 10.96
C ASN A 109 3.99 1.32 11.24
N ALA A 110 3.26 0.47 10.50
CA ALA A 110 1.82 0.28 10.68
C ALA A 110 1.44 -0.16 12.10
N ASP A 111 2.29 -0.92 12.79
CA ASP A 111 2.06 -1.33 14.17
C ASP A 111 1.99 -0.13 15.12
N GLU A 112 2.86 0.87 14.95
CA GLU A 112 2.84 2.11 15.72
C GLU A 112 1.62 2.98 15.33
N PHE A 113 1.54 3.40 14.07
CA PHE A 113 0.58 4.43 13.66
C PHE A 113 -0.87 3.92 13.66
N PHE A 114 -1.11 2.66 13.27
CA PHE A 114 -2.47 2.11 13.29
C PHE A 114 -2.92 1.84 14.73
N THR A 115 -2.04 1.30 15.59
CA THR A 115 -2.37 1.05 17.00
C THR A 115 -2.67 2.36 17.73
N ALA A 116 -1.92 3.43 17.44
CA ALA A 116 -2.19 4.74 18.03
C ALA A 116 -3.58 5.29 17.66
N ALA A 117 -4.09 4.97 16.47
CA ALA A 117 -5.39 5.45 15.98
C ALA A 117 -6.57 4.53 16.36
N PHE A 118 -6.39 3.21 16.31
CA PHE A 118 -7.49 2.23 16.42
C PHE A 118 -7.30 1.18 17.52
N GLY A 119 -6.13 1.15 18.18
CA GLY A 119 -5.79 0.18 19.21
C GLY A 119 -5.17 -1.13 18.68
N ALA A 120 -4.44 -1.82 19.56
CA ALA A 120 -3.63 -3.00 19.21
C ALA A 120 -4.47 -4.22 18.81
N GLU A 121 -5.69 -4.34 19.36
CA GLU A 121 -6.63 -5.41 19.01
C GLU A 121 -7.06 -5.29 17.54
N ALA A 122 -7.41 -4.08 17.08
CA ALA A 122 -7.76 -3.82 15.69
C ALA A 122 -6.58 -4.06 14.75
N TYR A 123 -5.37 -3.61 15.12
CA TYR A 123 -4.15 -3.91 14.35
C TYR A 123 -3.97 -5.42 14.16
N THR A 124 -4.04 -6.19 15.24
CA THR A 124 -3.84 -7.66 15.22
C THR A 124 -4.89 -8.36 14.37
N ALA A 125 -6.15 -7.90 14.42
CA ALA A 125 -7.25 -8.47 13.65
C ALA A 125 -7.08 -8.25 12.13
N GLU A 126 -6.52 -7.12 11.73
CA GLU A 126 -6.40 -6.70 10.33
C GLU A 126 -5.03 -6.98 9.69
N LEU A 127 -4.01 -7.31 10.51
CA LEU A 127 -2.66 -7.62 10.05
C LEU A 127 -2.62 -8.80 9.08
N GLY A 128 -2.00 -8.58 7.91
CA GLY A 128 -1.93 -9.54 6.80
C GLY A 128 -3.23 -9.69 6.01
N GLY A 129 -4.31 -9.02 6.43
CA GLY A 129 -5.60 -8.92 5.75
C GLY A 129 -5.77 -7.57 5.05
N ARG A 130 -6.00 -6.51 5.82
CA ARG A 130 -6.08 -5.12 5.31
C ARG A 130 -4.80 -4.33 5.55
N ILE A 131 -4.03 -4.69 6.59
CA ILE A 131 -2.76 -4.05 6.93
C ILE A 131 -1.61 -4.89 6.41
N CYS A 132 -0.69 -4.26 5.69
CA CYS A 132 0.58 -4.85 5.27
C CYS A 132 1.73 -4.03 5.86
N CYS A 133 2.49 -4.64 6.77
CA CYS A 133 3.73 -4.08 7.31
C CYS A 133 4.92 -4.74 6.61
N PRO A 134 5.55 -4.10 5.60
CA PRO A 134 6.62 -4.71 4.82
C PRO A 134 7.97 -4.79 5.55
N HIS A 135 8.04 -4.51 6.86
CA HIS A 135 9.26 -4.44 7.65
C HIS A 135 9.91 -5.82 7.99
N HIS A 136 9.16 -6.93 7.85
CA HIS A 136 9.59 -8.26 8.34
C HIS A 136 9.75 -9.39 7.32
N SER A 137 9.22 -9.26 6.10
CA SER A 137 9.50 -10.20 5.01
C SER A 137 8.82 -9.66 3.75
N GLY A 138 9.52 -8.88 2.95
CA GLY A 138 8.96 -8.25 1.75
C GLY A 138 8.16 -9.24 0.90
N VAL A 139 6.91 -8.86 0.58
CA VAL A 139 6.05 -9.30 -0.53
C VAL A 139 5.05 -10.46 -0.37
N PRO A 140 5.28 -11.57 0.35
CA PRO A 140 4.24 -12.56 0.57
C PRO A 140 3.02 -12.01 1.32
N ALA A 141 3.19 -10.95 2.11
CA ALA A 141 2.13 -10.32 2.89
C ALA A 141 1.23 -9.44 2.03
N PHE A 142 1.78 -8.57 1.17
CA PHE A 142 0.97 -7.67 0.33
C PHE A 142 0.08 -8.43 -0.66
N ARG A 143 0.66 -9.42 -1.36
CA ARG A 143 -0.11 -10.28 -2.26
C ARG A 143 -1.14 -11.12 -1.50
N ARG A 144 -0.87 -11.53 -0.25
CA ARG A 144 -1.86 -12.23 0.60
C ARG A 144 -2.95 -11.29 1.14
N ALA A 145 -2.63 -10.07 1.53
CA ALA A 145 -3.58 -9.07 1.98
C ALA A 145 -4.56 -8.73 0.85
N ILE A 146 -4.03 -8.45 -0.35
CA ILE A 146 -4.84 -8.05 -1.50
C ILE A 146 -5.48 -9.24 -2.25
N LEU A 147 -4.80 -10.39 -2.41
CA LEU A 147 -5.37 -11.57 -3.09
C LEU A 147 -6.11 -12.54 -2.15
N GLY A 148 -5.74 -12.61 -0.87
CA GLY A 148 -6.28 -13.57 0.10
C GLY A 148 -7.76 -13.37 0.39
N GLN A 149 -8.30 -12.17 0.16
CA GLN A 149 -9.74 -11.91 0.24
C GLN A 149 -10.54 -12.64 -0.84
N THR A 150 -9.96 -12.95 -2.01
CA THR A 150 -10.66 -13.73 -3.06
C THR A 150 -10.94 -15.17 -2.63
N LEU A 151 -10.12 -15.74 -1.74
CA LEU A 151 -10.30 -17.11 -1.25
C LEU A 151 -11.22 -17.21 -0.03
N LYS A 152 -11.45 -16.11 0.71
CA LYS A 152 -12.46 -16.09 1.77
C LYS A 152 -13.88 -15.85 1.22
N SER A 153 -14.04 -15.13 0.10
CA SER A 153 -15.36 -14.94 -0.55
C SER A 153 -15.80 -16.15 -1.40
N LEU A 154 -14.86 -17.02 -1.80
CA LEU A 154 -15.14 -18.36 -2.30
C LEU A 154 -15.15 -19.32 -1.11
N GLY A 155 -16.27 -19.33 -0.38
CA GLY A 155 -16.43 -20.11 0.84
C GLY A 155 -15.93 -21.55 0.72
N SER A 156 -15.34 -22.05 1.81
CA SER A 156 -15.40 -23.46 2.22
C SER A 156 -15.56 -24.48 1.08
N VAL A 157 -14.55 -24.62 0.21
CA VAL A 157 -14.39 -25.84 -0.58
C VAL A 157 -13.07 -26.47 -0.19
N THR A 158 -13.14 -27.36 0.79
CA THR A 158 -12.14 -28.34 1.15
C THR A 158 -11.75 -29.15 -0.10
N GLY A 159 -10.78 -28.66 -0.88
CA GLY A 159 -10.30 -29.35 -2.07
C GLY A 159 -9.27 -28.59 -2.91
N LEU A 160 -9.30 -27.25 -2.94
CA LEU A 160 -8.46 -26.46 -3.86
C LEU A 160 -7.05 -26.13 -3.35
N LYS A 161 -6.74 -26.38 -2.07
CA LYS A 161 -5.44 -26.03 -1.47
C LYS A 161 -4.24 -26.80 -2.07
N LYS A 162 -4.45 -27.99 -2.67
CA LYS A 162 -3.36 -28.80 -3.24
C LYS A 162 -2.97 -28.44 -4.68
N ILE A 163 -3.88 -27.87 -5.47
CA ILE A 163 -3.63 -27.66 -6.91
C ILE A 163 -2.91 -26.33 -7.18
N LEU A 164 -3.21 -25.29 -6.40
CA LEU A 164 -2.54 -23.99 -6.57
C LEU A 164 -1.14 -23.93 -5.96
N TRP A 165 -0.76 -24.81 -5.03
CA TRP A 165 0.61 -24.80 -4.49
C TRP A 165 1.65 -25.41 -5.43
N HIS A 166 1.27 -26.35 -6.31
CA HIS A 166 2.23 -27.03 -7.20
C HIS A 166 2.59 -26.26 -8.47
N ARG A 167 1.78 -25.28 -8.90
CA ARG A 167 2.11 -24.45 -10.08
C ARG A 167 3.01 -23.24 -9.79
N PHE A 168 3.33 -22.96 -8.53
CA PHE A 168 4.05 -21.74 -8.13
C PHE A 168 5.56 -21.91 -7.91
N ARG A 169 6.12 -23.09 -8.22
CA ARG A 169 7.55 -23.37 -8.00
C ARG A 169 8.43 -23.32 -9.25
N THR A 170 7.88 -23.03 -10.43
CA THR A 170 8.60 -23.17 -11.71
C THR A 170 8.67 -21.89 -12.56
N SER A 171 8.44 -20.72 -11.97
CA SER A 171 8.60 -19.45 -12.70
C SER A 171 9.04 -18.31 -11.75
N CYS A 172 10.23 -18.48 -11.20
CA CYS A 172 11.16 -17.38 -10.90
C CYS A 172 12.50 -17.79 -11.51
#